data_AF-A0A7T1HVC6-F1
#
_entry.id   AF-A0A7T1HVC6-F1
#
_cell.length_a   1.000
_cell.length_b   1.000
_cell.length_c   1.000
_cell.angle_alpha   90.00
_cell.angle_beta   90.00
_cell.angle_gamma   90.00
#
_symmetry.space_group_name_H-M   'P 1'
#
loop_
_entity.id
_entity.type
_entity.pdbx_description
1 polymer ?
#
loop_
_entity_poly.entity_id
_entity_poly.type
_entity_poly.pdbx_seq_one_letter_code
_entity_poly.pdbx_strand_id
1 'polypeptide(L)'
;MINLNTGSYFVIPPASLGVWNALSSGIAAVALLDGDDDPRTEVLRSYVGQLLEAGLLRGAPEDRSGSTAPLAWQPADLGIEQHTDMADLLGLDPIHDADANVGWPMQKPE
;
A
#
# COMPACT_ATOMS: atom_id res chain seq x y z
N MET A 1 0.00 -4.21 -6.48
CA MET A 1 -0.63 -4.38 -5.15
C MET A 1 -2.03 -3.79 -5.21
N ILE A 2 -3.02 -4.42 -4.59
CA ILE A 2 -4.42 -3.96 -4.65
C ILE A 2 -4.85 -3.56 -3.24
N ASN A 3 -5.36 -2.34 -3.07
CA ASN A 3 -6.10 -1.95 -1.88
C ASN A 3 -7.57 -2.26 -2.11
N LEU A 4 -8.06 -3.36 -1.51
CA LEU A 4 -9.42 -3.85 -1.72
C LEU A 4 -10.50 -2.97 -1.05
N ASN A 5 -10.12 -2.15 -0.06
CA ASN A 5 -11.05 -1.21 0.55
C ASN A 5 -11.36 -0.02 -0.35
N THR A 6 -10.40 0.40 -1.18
CA THR A 6 -10.54 1.57 -2.06
C THR A 6 -10.66 1.20 -3.55
N GLY A 7 -10.48 -0.08 -3.90
CA GLY A 7 -10.41 -0.53 -5.29
C GLY A 7 -9.17 -0.04 -6.06
N SER A 8 -8.21 0.61 -5.38
CA SER A 8 -7.05 1.22 -6.03
C SER A 8 -5.93 0.20 -6.26
N TYR A 9 -5.33 0.27 -7.46
CA TYR A 9 -4.14 -0.50 -7.81
C TYR A 9 -2.90 0.36 -7.65
N PHE A 10 -1.90 -0.17 -6.94
CA PHE A 10 -0.61 0.47 -6.72
C PHE A 10 0.52 -0.41 -7.26
N VAL A 11 1.43 0.18 -8.02
CA VAL A 11 2.69 -0.45 -8.43
C VAL A 11 3.81 0.15 -7.61
N ILE A 12 4.66 -0.72 -7.08
CA ILE A 12 5.91 -0.33 -6.42
C ILE A 12 7.02 -0.53 -7.46
N PRO A 13 7.73 0.54 -7.85
CA PRO A 13 8.84 0.43 -8.80
C PRO A 13 9.91 -0.54 -8.28
N PRO A 14 10.59 -1.29 -9.17
CA PRO A 14 11.64 -2.22 -8.76
C PRO A 14 12.72 -1.58 -7.88
N ALA A 15 13.02 -0.30 -8.11
CA ALA A 15 14.00 0.47 -7.34
C ALA A 15 13.57 0.69 -5.87
N SER A 16 12.27 0.78 -5.60
CA SER A 16 11.73 0.94 -4.24
C SER A 16 11.57 -0.40 -3.48
N LEU A 17 11.70 -1.54 -4.15
CA LEU A 17 11.39 -2.86 -3.57
C LEU A 17 12.23 -3.20 -2.34
N GLY A 18 13.50 -2.76 -2.29
CA GLY A 18 14.37 -3.02 -1.15
C GLY A 18 13.81 -2.38 0.14
N VAL A 19 13.46 -1.09 0.05
CA VAL A 19 12.88 -0.33 1.17
C VAL A 19 11.48 -0.85 1.50
N TRP A 20 10.65 -1.12 0.49
CA TRP A 20 9.32 -1.71 0.69
C TRP A 20 9.36 -3.04 1.45
N ASN A 21 10.23 -3.97 1.02
CA ASN A 21 10.35 -5.29 1.64
C ASN A 21 10.82 -5.19 3.09
N ALA A 22 11.71 -4.23 3.38
CA ALA A 22 12.15 -4.00 4.75
C ALA A 22 11.00 -3.50 5.64
N LEU A 23 10.30 -2.44 5.21
CA LEU A 23 9.18 -1.85 5.95
C LEU A 23 8.02 -2.84 6.14
N SER A 24 7.64 -3.59 5.10
CA SER A 24 6.57 -4.59 5.16
C SER A 24 6.92 -5.81 6.02
N SER A 25 8.21 -6.09 6.20
CA SER A 25 8.70 -7.11 7.15
C SER A 25 8.68 -6.64 8.61
N GLY A 26 8.34 -5.37 8.85
CA GLY A 26 8.28 -4.75 10.17
C GLY A 26 9.58 -4.12 10.63
N ILE A 27 10.53 -3.85 9.73
CA ILE A 27 11.73 -3.07 10.04
C ILE A 27 11.34 -1.61 10.18
N ALA A 28 11.75 -0.99 11.29
CA ALA A 28 11.51 0.44 11.52
C ALA A 28 12.21 1.30 10.46
N ALA A 29 11.53 2.33 9.96
CA ALA A 29 12.09 3.21 8.91
C ALA A 29 13.44 3.82 9.30
N VAL A 30 13.62 4.16 10.58
CA VAL A 30 14.88 4.71 11.11
C VAL A 30 16.07 3.75 10.97
N ALA A 31 15.84 2.44 10.93
CA ALA A 31 16.89 1.44 10.74
C ALA A 31 17.41 1.37 9.29
N LEU A 32 16.75 2.07 8.35
CA LEU A 32 17.15 2.14 6.94
C LEU A 32 18.08 3.33 6.63
N LEU A 33 18.40 4.15 7.64
CA LEU A 33 19.25 5.33 7.56
C LEU A 33 20.59 5.06 8.23
N ASP A 34 21.62 5.81 7.85
CA ASP A 34 22.97 5.69 8.42
C ASP A 34 23.12 6.45 9.75
N GLY A 35 22.11 7.21 10.17
CA GLY A 35 22.05 7.98 11.41
C GLY A 35 21.00 9.08 11.38
N ASP A 36 20.92 9.87 12.45
CA ASP A 36 19.89 10.91 12.62
C ASP A 36 20.00 12.06 11.60
N ASP A 37 21.21 12.36 11.13
CA ASP A 37 21.50 13.43 10.16
C ASP A 37 21.56 12.92 8.69
N ASP A 38 21.00 11.75 8.41
CA ASP A 38 21.01 11.19 7.06
C ASP A 38 20.21 12.08 6.09
N PRO A 39 20.81 12.55 4.97
CA PRO A 39 20.14 13.43 4.01
C PRO A 39 18.92 12.79 3.34
N ARG A 40 18.77 11.47 3.43
CA ARG A 40 17.65 10.73 2.87
C ARG A 40 16.43 10.69 3.78
N THR A 41 16.55 11.17 5.03
CA THR A 41 15.50 11.11 6.06
C THR A 41 14.16 11.66 5.59
N GLU A 42 14.15 12.84 4.97
CA GLU A 42 12.90 13.47 4.54
C GLU A 42 12.24 12.72 3.38
N VAL A 43 13.05 12.15 2.48
CA VAL A 43 12.54 11.35 1.35
C VAL A 43 11.94 10.03 1.85
N LEU A 44 12.60 9.37 2.80
CA LEU A 44 12.05 8.18 3.44
C LEU A 44 10.76 8.48 4.19
N ARG A 45 10.72 9.59 4.95
CA ARG A 45 9.51 10.04 5.67
C ARG A 45 8.35 10.28 4.71
N SER A 46 8.60 11.01 3.61
CA SER A 46 7.60 11.26 2.57
C SER A 46 7.08 9.96 1.95
N TYR A 47 7.99 9.03 1.63
CA TYR A 47 7.62 7.73 1.07
C TYR A 47 6.77 6.90 2.04
N VAL A 48 7.15 6.82 3.31
CA VAL A 48 6.36 6.13 4.35
C VAL A 48 4.98 6.79 4.51
N GLY A 49 4.91 8.12 4.46
CA GLY A 49 3.66 8.87 4.47
C GLY A 49 2.73 8.45 3.33
N GLN A 50 3.25 8.41 2.10
CA GLN A 50 2.49 7.96 0.93
C GLN A 50 1.98 6.52 1.09
N LEU A 51 2.79 5.60 1.63
CA LEU A 51 2.37 4.22 1.87
C LEU A 51 1.27 4.09 2.94
N LEU A 52 1.31 4.93 3.98
CA LEU A 52 0.29 4.97 5.02
C LEU A 52 -1.02 5.57 4.48
N GLU A 53 -0.95 6.68 3.75
CA GLU A 53 -2.11 7.33 3.12
C GLU A 53 -2.78 6.41 2.09
N ALA A 54 -1.98 5.68 1.30
CA ALA A 54 -2.47 4.68 0.35
C ALA A 54 -3.03 3.41 1.01
N GLY A 55 -2.92 3.28 2.34
CA GLY A 55 -3.35 2.11 3.09
C GLY A 55 -2.54 0.84 2.81
N LEU A 56 -1.32 1.00 2.28
CA LEU A 56 -0.41 -0.08 1.92
C LEU A 56 0.41 -0.57 3.12
N LEU A 57 0.68 0.33 4.08
CA LEU A 57 1.25 0.01 5.38
C LEU A 57 0.32 0.47 6.50
N ARG A 58 0.50 -0.10 7.68
CA ARG A 58 -0.12 0.37 8.93
C ARG A 58 0.94 0.47 10.01
N GLY A 59 0.85 1.49 10.85
CA GLY A 59 1.70 1.60 12.03
C GLY A 59 1.51 0.40 12.95
N ALA A 60 2.61 -0.21 13.38
CA ALA A 60 2.60 -1.23 14.41
C ALA A 60 2.85 -0.57 15.78
N PRO A 61 2.20 -1.04 16.86
CA PRO A 61 2.41 -0.51 18.21
C PRO A 61 3.80 -0.87 18.78
N GLU A 62 4.45 -1.90 18.23
CA GLU A 62 5.79 -2.31 18.62
C GLU A 62 6.67 -2.38 17.38
N ASP A 63 7.79 -1.65 17.41
CA ASP A 63 8.88 -1.86 16.48
C ASP A 63 9.48 -3.23 16.75
N ARG A 64 9.39 -4.14 15.78
CA ARG A 64 10.26 -5.30 15.80
C ARG A 64 11.66 -4.79 15.48
N SER A 65 12.42 -4.43 16.52
CA SER A 65 13.86 -4.18 16.43
C SER A 65 14.60 -5.46 16.08
N GLY A 66 14.39 -5.97 14.86
CA GLY A 66 15.39 -6.76 14.18
C GLY A 66 16.47 -5.77 13.73
N SER A 67 17.64 -5.83 14.36
CA SER A 67 18.79 -5.03 13.95
C SER A 67 19.14 -5.37 12.51
N THR A 68 18.69 -4.56 11.56
CA THR A 68 19.14 -4.63 10.17
C THR A 68 20.16 -3.53 9.93
N ALA A 69 21.21 -3.86 9.19
CA ALA A 69 22.16 -2.85 8.73
C ALA A 69 21.44 -1.80 7.86
N PRO A 70 21.94 -0.55 7.82
CA PRO A 70 21.46 0.46 6.90
C PRO A 70 21.38 -0.10 5.48
N LEU A 71 20.27 0.17 4.80
CA LEU A 71 20.06 -0.30 3.44
C LEU A 71 20.63 0.73 2.46
N ALA A 72 21.32 0.26 1.43
CA ALA A 72 21.76 1.10 0.32
C ALA A 72 20.57 1.33 -0.65
N TRP A 73 20.14 2.58 -0.77
CA TRP A 73 19.08 3.04 -1.69
C TRP A 73 19.28 4.53 -2.00
N GLN A 74 18.87 4.97 -3.18
CA GLN A 74 18.94 6.37 -3.58
C GLN A 74 17.57 7.05 -3.41
N PRO A 75 17.51 8.34 -3.04
CA PRO A 75 16.25 9.06 -2.92
C PRO A 75 15.35 9.00 -4.16
N ALA A 76 15.95 9.00 -5.36
CA ALA A 76 15.23 8.91 -6.62
C ALA A 76 14.56 7.54 -6.85
N ASP A 77 14.94 6.52 -6.07
CA ASP A 77 14.42 5.16 -6.20
C ASP A 77 13.06 4.97 -5.54
N LEU A 78 12.64 5.89 -4.65
CA LEU A 78 11.42 5.75 -3.85
C LEU A 78 10.21 6.40 -4.51
N GLY A 79 9.19 5.58 -4.76
CA GLY A 79 7.90 6.05 -5.26
C GLY A 79 6.83 4.96 -5.21
N ILE A 80 5.59 5.39 -5.39
CA ILE A 80 4.46 4.50 -5.69
C ILE A 80 3.74 5.05 -6.90
N GLU A 81 3.34 4.17 -7.80
CA GLU A 81 2.52 4.52 -8.95
C GLU A 81 1.09 4.06 -8.68
N GLN A 82 0.15 4.99 -8.64
CA GLN A 82 -1.27 4.69 -8.51
C GLN A 82 -1.90 4.61 -9.89
N HIS A 83 -2.58 3.50 -10.17
CA HIS A 83 -3.39 3.36 -11.38
C HIS A 83 -4.85 3.22 -10.96
N THR A 84 -5.66 4.21 -11.30
CA THR A 84 -7.10 4.24 -11.02
C THR A 84 -7.91 3.65 -12.17
N ASP A 85 -7.35 3.54 -13.38
CA ASP A 85 -8.07 3.08 -14.58
C ASP A 85 -8.55 1.61 -14.49
N MET A 86 -7.91 0.76 -13.69
CA MET A 86 -8.36 -0.62 -13.45
C MET A 86 -9.35 -0.76 -12.28
N ALA A 87 -9.60 0.28 -11.49
CA ALA A 87 -10.65 0.26 -10.47
C ALA A 87 -12.04 0.05 -11.10
N ASP A 88 -12.24 0.60 -12.31
CA ASP A 88 -13.44 0.42 -13.14
C ASP A 88 -13.57 -1.03 -13.68
N LEU A 89 -12.44 -1.70 -13.95
CA LEU A 89 -12.42 -3.08 -14.48
C LEU A 89 -12.47 -4.16 -13.40
N LEU A 90 -11.99 -3.88 -12.19
CA LEU A 90 -12.03 -4.81 -11.06
C LEU A 90 -13.40 -4.87 -10.37
N GLY A 91 -14.36 -4.03 -10.78
CA GLY A 91 -15.76 -4.17 -10.39
C GLY A 91 -15.90 -4.55 -8.93
N LEU A 92 -15.61 -3.61 -8.01
CA LEU A 92 -16.33 -3.66 -6.74
C LEU A 92 -17.80 -3.45 -7.12
N ASP A 93 -18.45 -4.53 -7.55
CA ASP A 93 -19.89 -4.63 -7.60
C ASP A 93 -20.29 -4.27 -6.16
N PRO A 94 -20.96 -3.12 -5.93
CA PRO A 94 -21.65 -2.96 -4.67
C PRO A 94 -22.67 -4.07 -4.73
N ILE A 95 -22.37 -5.24 -4.16
CA ILE A 95 -23.35 -6.32 -4.05
C ILE A 95 -24.54 -5.60 -3.45
N HIS A 96 -25.51 -5.35 -4.32
CA HIS A 96 -26.60 -4.45 -4.04
C HIS A 96 -27.20 -4.95 -2.73
N ASP A 97 -27.68 -4.05 -1.88
CA ASP A 97 -28.59 -4.39 -0.80
C ASP A 97 -29.72 -5.23 -1.44
N ALA A 98 -29.50 -6.54 -1.51
CA ALA A 98 -30.43 -7.48 -2.05
C ALA A 98 -31.40 -7.62 -0.89
N ASP A 99 -32.38 -6.72 -0.89
CA ASP A 99 -33.58 -6.83 -0.09
C ASP A 99 -34.02 -8.29 -0.21
N ALA A 100 -33.91 -9.02 0.90
CA ALA A 100 -33.95 -10.49 0.94
C ALA A 100 -35.30 -11.09 0.48
N ASN A 101 -36.22 -10.25 -0.01
CA ASN A 101 -37.57 -10.60 -0.40
C ASN A 101 -37.81 -10.76 -1.91
N VAL A 102 -36.85 -10.39 -2.79
CA VAL A 102 -37.06 -10.56 -4.25
C VAL A 102 -35.81 -11.13 -4.92
N GLY A 103 -35.70 -12.47 -4.88
CA GLY A 103 -34.66 -13.20 -5.60
C GLY A 103 -34.93 -13.25 -7.12
N TRP A 104 -33.86 -13.28 -7.90
CA TRP A 104 -33.90 -13.59 -9.34
C TRP A 104 -34.17 -15.09 -9.58
N PRO A 105 -34.80 -15.48 -10.72
CA PRO A 105 -35.30 -14.66 -11.82
C PRO A 105 -36.81 -14.35 -11.73
N MET A 106 -37.20 -13.16 -12.21
CA MET A 106 -38.61 -12.79 -12.43
C MET A 106 -39.21 -13.64 -13.56
N GLN A 107 -40.25 -14.41 -13.23
CA GLN A 107 -41.10 -15.02 -14.24
C GLN A 107 -41.87 -13.91 -14.98
N LYS A 108 -41.78 -13.90 -16.31
CA LYS A 108 -42.59 -13.03 -17.17
C LYS A 108 -44.03 -13.56 -17.15
N PRO A 109 -45.05 -12.77 -16.79
CA PRO A 109 -46.43 -13.22 -16.88
C PRO A 109 -46.87 -13.32 -18.35
N GLU A 110 -47.63 -14.37 -18.67
CA GLU A 110 -48.42 -14.54 -19.90
C GLU A 110 -49.65 -13.62 -19.92
#